data_AF-A0A6M1Z922-F1
#
_entry.id   AF-A0A6M1Z922-F1
#
_cell.length_a   1.000
_cell.length_b   1.000
_cell.length_c   1.000
_cell.angle_alpha   90.00
_cell.angle_beta   90.00
_cell.angle_gamma   90.00
#
_symmetry.space_group_name_H-M   'P 1'
#
loop_
_entity.id
_entity.type
_entity.pdbx_description
1 polymer ?
#
loop_
_entity_poly.entity_id
_entity_poly.type
_entity_poly.pdbx_seq_one_letter_code
_entity_poly.pdbx_strand_id
1 'polypeptide(L)'
;MFSIAKLFGRSPFAPLQSHMEKVSDCVLLLDPLFLALKEKDYEKVIEIKKNISKKEHLADLTKNDIRNHLPKSLFLPIDRFSFLEILSLQDSFADKAEDIAVIVTLKELKHFEDLEGFEEFYKKNIASFILSHEVIKEFDVLIESSFGGIEAHKVKKMIEDLAFKEHELDIFGYNLLKKLYSLADKFSYSTFNLWSIILKEVGEISNISEKLGNKIRMILELK
;
A
#
# COMPACT_ATOMS: atom_id res chain seq x y z
N MET A 1 -21.73 -11.03 -6.59
CA MET A 1 -20.32 -10.72 -6.89
C MET A 1 -20.10 -10.97 -8.37
N PHE A 2 -19.64 -9.98 -9.14
CA PHE A 2 -19.43 -10.14 -10.59
C PHE A 2 -18.17 -10.98 -10.84
N SER A 3 -18.19 -11.89 -11.82
CA SER A 3 -17.00 -12.63 -12.24
C SER A 3 -15.98 -11.68 -12.88
N ILE A 4 -14.68 -11.84 -12.61
CA ILE A 4 -13.61 -11.01 -13.17
C ILE A 4 -13.60 -11.04 -14.71
N ALA A 5 -13.97 -12.16 -15.32
CA ALA A 5 -14.17 -12.25 -16.77
C ALA A 5 -15.22 -11.23 -17.29
N LYS A 6 -16.26 -10.93 -16.50
CA LYS A 6 -17.26 -9.90 -16.85
C LYS A 6 -16.76 -8.47 -16.63
N LEU A 7 -15.77 -8.26 -15.75
CA LEU A 7 -15.17 -6.93 -15.53
C LEU A 7 -14.35 -6.48 -16.74
N PHE A 8 -13.55 -7.38 -17.33
CA PHE A 8 -12.79 -7.08 -18.56
C PHE A 8 -13.68 -6.63 -19.73
N GLY A 9 -14.93 -7.12 -19.81
CA GLY A 9 -15.90 -6.69 -20.82
C GLY A 9 -16.46 -5.27 -20.63
N ARG A 10 -16.20 -4.63 -19.48
CA ARG A 10 -16.61 -3.25 -19.18
C ARG A 10 -15.44 -2.27 -19.26
N SER A 11 -14.32 -2.62 -18.66
CA SER A 11 -13.05 -1.91 -18.78
C SER A 11 -11.89 -2.91 -18.62
N PRO A 12 -10.80 -2.76 -19.39
CA PRO A 12 -9.62 -3.60 -19.23
C PRO A 12 -8.90 -3.39 -17.88
N PHE A 13 -9.17 -2.30 -17.15
CA PHE A 13 -8.57 -1.97 -15.85
C PHE A 13 -9.50 -2.11 -14.66
N ALA A 14 -10.80 -2.29 -14.86
CA ALA A 14 -11.75 -2.60 -13.79
C ALA A 14 -11.28 -3.74 -12.84
N PRO A 15 -10.56 -4.78 -13.31
CA PRO A 15 -9.98 -5.77 -12.40
C PRO A 15 -8.89 -5.21 -11.47
N LEU A 16 -8.00 -4.33 -11.96
CA LEU A 16 -6.98 -3.67 -11.13
C LEU A 16 -7.62 -2.74 -10.09
N GLN A 17 -8.65 -1.99 -10.47
CA GLN A 17 -9.40 -1.17 -9.53
C GLN A 17 -10.11 -2.03 -8.48
N SER A 18 -10.78 -3.10 -8.90
CA SER A 18 -11.45 -4.03 -7.98
C SER A 18 -10.48 -4.68 -6.99
N HIS A 19 -9.25 -4.99 -7.42
CA HIS A 19 -8.22 -5.50 -6.54
C HIS A 19 -7.72 -4.41 -5.57
N MET A 20 -7.45 -3.21 -6.08
CA MET A 20 -6.98 -2.07 -5.28
C MET A 20 -7.99 -1.67 -4.18
N GLU A 21 -9.29 -1.81 -4.41
CA GLU A 21 -10.32 -1.63 -3.39
C GLU A 21 -10.24 -2.69 -2.27
N LYS A 22 -9.91 -3.96 -2.60
CA LYS A 22 -9.67 -5.02 -1.60
C LYS A 22 -8.41 -4.80 -0.81
N VAL A 23 -7.37 -4.30 -1.46
CA VAL A 23 -6.13 -3.88 -0.80
C VAL A 23 -6.42 -2.71 0.15
N SER A 24 -7.24 -1.74 -0.26
CA SER A 24 -7.64 -0.59 0.56
C SER A 24 -8.37 -1.01 1.83
N ASP A 25 -9.33 -1.95 1.73
CA ASP A 25 -9.99 -2.59 2.86
C ASP A 25 -9.01 -3.21 3.87
N CYS A 26 -7.82 -3.63 3.43
CA CYS A 26 -6.76 -4.20 4.27
C CYS A 26 -5.88 -3.10 4.89
N VAL A 27 -5.29 -2.24 4.05
CA VAL A 27 -4.32 -1.22 4.49
C VAL A 27 -4.93 -0.22 5.46
N LEU A 28 -6.20 0.16 5.26
CA LEU A 28 -6.87 1.14 6.12
C LEU A 28 -7.11 0.61 7.55
N LEU A 29 -6.98 -0.70 7.79
CA LEU A 29 -7.02 -1.28 9.14
C LEU A 29 -5.74 -1.02 9.95
N LEU A 30 -4.66 -0.52 9.33
CA LEU A 30 -3.43 -0.16 10.06
C LEU A 30 -3.65 1.01 11.02
N ASP A 31 -4.49 2.00 10.69
CA ASP A 31 -4.80 3.11 11.59
C ASP A 31 -5.47 2.63 12.89
N PRO A 32 -6.60 1.87 12.87
CA PRO A 32 -7.17 1.33 14.10
C PRO A 32 -6.27 0.32 14.80
N LEU A 33 -5.40 -0.41 14.09
CA LEU A 33 -4.39 -1.30 14.69
C LEU A 33 -3.40 -0.50 15.55
N PHE A 34 -2.82 0.56 15.00
CA PHE A 34 -1.85 1.40 15.73
C PHE A 34 -2.51 2.23 16.83
N LEU A 35 -3.77 2.65 16.66
CA LEU A 35 -4.53 3.29 17.74
C LEU A 35 -4.75 2.33 18.92
N ALA A 36 -5.20 1.10 18.66
CA ALA A 36 -5.35 0.09 19.71
C ALA A 36 -4.01 -0.22 20.40
N LEU A 37 -2.92 -0.29 19.63
CA LEU A 37 -1.58 -0.46 20.19
C LEU A 37 -1.18 0.71 21.10
N LYS A 38 -1.44 1.95 20.68
CA LYS A 38 -1.17 3.16 21.48
C LYS A 38 -1.96 3.16 22.79
N GLU A 39 -3.21 2.69 22.75
CA GLU A 39 -4.10 2.54 23.91
C GLU A 39 -3.76 1.33 24.79
N LYS A 40 -2.80 0.49 24.37
CA LYS A 40 -2.41 -0.77 25.04
C LYS A 40 -3.55 -1.79 25.12
N ASP A 41 -4.52 -1.70 24.20
CA ASP A 41 -5.61 -2.64 24.04
C ASP A 41 -5.16 -3.84 23.17
N TYR A 42 -4.35 -4.72 23.77
CA TYR A 42 -3.74 -5.84 23.07
C TYR A 42 -4.77 -6.88 22.58
N GLU A 43 -5.92 -7.01 23.23
CA GLU A 43 -7.00 -7.88 22.78
C GLU A 43 -7.57 -7.38 21.44
N LYS A 44 -7.83 -6.06 21.36
CA LYS A 44 -8.27 -5.41 20.12
C LYS A 44 -7.21 -5.45 19.03
N VAL A 45 -5.92 -5.31 19.36
CA VAL A 45 -4.82 -5.50 18.39
C VAL A 45 -4.89 -6.90 17.76
N ILE A 46 -5.11 -7.95 18.56
CA ILE A 46 -5.25 -9.33 18.06
C ILE A 46 -6.50 -9.49 17.19
N GLU A 47 -7.62 -8.86 17.55
CA GLU A 47 -8.84 -8.86 16.74
C GLU A 47 -8.61 -8.19 15.38
N ILE A 48 -8.01 -6.99 15.37
CA ILE A 48 -7.73 -6.25 14.15
C ILE A 48 -6.74 -7.01 13.27
N LYS A 49 -5.71 -7.63 13.84
CA LYS A 49 -4.79 -8.51 13.10
C LYS A 49 -5.55 -9.62 12.37
N LYS A 50 -6.49 -10.29 13.03
CA LYS A 50 -7.31 -11.35 12.38
C LYS A 50 -8.14 -10.78 11.24
N ASN A 51 -8.63 -9.55 11.35
CA ASN A 51 -9.36 -8.89 10.27
C ASN A 51 -8.44 -8.51 9.11
N ILE A 52 -7.23 -8.02 9.38
CA ILE A 52 -6.19 -7.74 8.37
C ILE A 52 -5.86 -9.02 7.59
N SER A 53 -5.51 -10.13 8.24
CA SER A 53 -5.22 -11.40 7.56
C SER A 53 -6.40 -11.91 6.72
N LYS A 54 -7.65 -11.69 7.15
CA LYS A 54 -8.81 -12.04 6.31
C LYS A 54 -8.92 -11.16 5.07
N LYS A 55 -8.60 -9.86 5.19
CA LYS A 55 -8.68 -8.90 4.08
C LYS A 55 -7.55 -9.10 3.07
N GLU A 56 -6.32 -9.35 3.54
CA GLU A 56 -5.20 -9.77 2.72
C GLU A 56 -5.58 -11.02 1.91
N HIS A 57 -6.11 -12.06 2.57
CA HIS A 57 -6.46 -13.29 1.87
C HIS A 57 -7.50 -13.07 0.77
N LEU A 58 -8.48 -12.18 1.00
CA LEU A 58 -9.46 -11.80 -0.02
C LEU A 58 -8.83 -11.01 -1.19
N ALA A 59 -7.81 -10.19 -0.92
CA ALA A 59 -7.04 -9.52 -1.96
C ALA A 59 -6.24 -10.53 -2.80
N ASP A 60 -5.52 -11.46 -2.18
CA ASP A 60 -4.75 -12.49 -2.90
C ASP A 60 -5.66 -13.40 -3.75
N LEU A 61 -6.82 -13.82 -3.22
CA LEU A 61 -7.82 -14.55 -4.02
C LEU A 61 -8.27 -13.77 -5.25
N THR A 62 -8.47 -12.46 -5.10
CA THR A 62 -8.86 -11.57 -6.21
C THR A 62 -7.72 -11.45 -7.24
N LYS A 63 -6.47 -11.24 -6.80
CA LYS A 63 -5.28 -11.23 -7.65
C LYS A 63 -5.11 -12.53 -8.43
N ASN A 64 -5.29 -13.68 -7.78
CA ASN A 64 -5.20 -14.98 -8.44
C ASN A 64 -6.31 -15.16 -9.48
N ASP A 65 -7.54 -14.74 -9.17
CA ASP A 65 -8.63 -14.76 -10.14
C ASP A 65 -8.36 -13.84 -11.35
N ILE A 66 -7.74 -12.67 -11.14
CA ILE A 66 -7.27 -11.79 -12.23
C ILE A 66 -6.23 -12.49 -13.08
N ARG A 67 -5.20 -13.08 -12.48
CA ARG A 67 -4.13 -13.78 -13.21
C ARG A 67 -4.66 -14.92 -14.08
N ASN A 68 -5.64 -15.67 -13.55
CA ASN A 68 -6.25 -16.80 -14.25
C ASN A 68 -7.12 -16.38 -15.44
N HIS A 69 -7.75 -15.20 -15.36
CA HIS A 69 -8.65 -14.70 -16.38
C HIS A 69 -8.05 -13.60 -17.28
N LEU A 70 -6.78 -13.24 -17.06
CA LEU A 70 -6.10 -12.22 -17.86
C LEU A 70 -5.91 -12.69 -19.31
N PRO A 71 -6.50 -12.01 -20.31
CA PRO A 71 -6.41 -12.43 -21.71
C PRO A 71 -4.96 -12.47 -22.22
N LYS A 72 -4.64 -13.46 -23.07
CA LYS A 72 -3.29 -13.62 -23.63
C LYS A 72 -2.95 -12.63 -24.74
N SER A 73 -3.92 -12.16 -25.53
CA SER A 73 -3.64 -11.31 -26.70
C SER A 73 -4.80 -10.45 -27.22
N LEU A 74 -5.86 -10.19 -26.45
CA LEU A 74 -6.98 -9.36 -26.96
C LEU A 74 -6.98 -7.97 -26.31
N PHE A 75 -6.71 -6.94 -27.12
CA PHE A 75 -7.05 -5.52 -26.94
C PHE A 75 -6.75 -4.88 -25.56
N LEU A 76 -5.71 -5.31 -24.85
CA LEU A 76 -5.27 -4.54 -23.68
C LEU A 76 -4.59 -3.24 -24.16
N PRO A 77 -4.94 -2.08 -23.59
CA PRO A 77 -4.31 -0.82 -23.95
C PRO A 77 -2.84 -0.76 -23.51
N ILE A 78 -2.44 -1.61 -22.57
CA ILE A 78 -1.05 -1.79 -22.11
C ILE A 78 -0.62 -3.25 -22.29
N ASP A 79 0.69 -3.49 -22.31
CA ASP A 79 1.20 -4.85 -22.39
C ASP A 79 0.88 -5.66 -21.12
N ARG A 80 0.75 -6.98 -21.29
CA ARG A 80 0.38 -7.91 -20.21
C ARG A 80 1.36 -7.89 -19.04
N PHE A 81 2.65 -7.68 -19.33
CA PHE A 81 3.68 -7.68 -18.30
C PHE A 81 3.52 -6.47 -17.39
N SER A 82 3.35 -5.27 -17.96
CA SER A 82 3.06 -4.05 -17.22
C SER A 82 1.80 -4.14 -16.37
N PHE A 83 0.74 -4.77 -16.89
CA PHE A 83 -0.48 -5.03 -16.11
C PHE A 83 -0.21 -5.90 -14.88
N LEU A 84 0.55 -6.99 -15.05
CA LEU A 84 0.87 -7.91 -13.96
C LEU A 84 1.82 -7.30 -12.93
N GLU A 85 2.73 -6.43 -13.35
CA GLU A 85 3.58 -5.66 -12.43
C GLU A 85 2.76 -4.70 -11.58
N ILE A 86 1.81 -3.97 -12.18
CA ILE A 86 0.88 -3.12 -11.42
C ILE A 86 0.10 -3.95 -10.40
N LEU A 87 -0.47 -5.09 -10.82
CA LEU A 87 -1.20 -5.99 -9.93
C LEU A 87 -0.31 -6.48 -8.77
N SER A 88 0.96 -6.81 -9.04
CA SER A 88 1.91 -7.25 -8.03
C SER A 88 2.25 -6.14 -7.03
N LEU A 89 2.42 -4.89 -7.50
CA LEU A 89 2.69 -3.74 -6.63
C LEU A 89 1.47 -3.41 -5.75
N GLN A 90 0.25 -3.51 -6.29
CA GLN A 90 -0.97 -3.34 -5.48
C GLN A 90 -1.04 -4.35 -4.34
N ASP A 91 -0.73 -5.60 -4.64
CA ASP A 91 -0.77 -6.72 -3.69
C ASP A 91 0.24 -6.55 -2.55
N SER A 92 1.44 -6.05 -2.87
CA SER A 92 2.47 -5.78 -1.87
C SER A 92 2.02 -4.83 -0.76
N PHE A 93 1.04 -3.95 -0.99
CA PHE A 93 0.48 -3.13 0.09
C PHE A 93 -0.29 -3.97 1.13
N ALA A 94 -1.09 -4.95 0.68
CA ALA A 94 -1.83 -5.83 1.58
C ALA A 94 -0.88 -6.74 2.35
N ASP A 95 0.16 -7.25 1.67
CA ASP A 95 1.24 -8.02 2.30
C ASP A 95 1.91 -7.21 3.41
N LYS A 96 2.28 -5.94 3.14
CA LYS A 96 2.88 -5.06 4.17
C LYS A 96 1.96 -4.81 5.34
N ALA A 97 0.65 -4.62 5.09
CA ALA A 97 -0.31 -4.44 6.17
C ALA A 97 -0.41 -5.70 7.06
N GLU A 98 -0.39 -6.90 6.47
CA GLU A 98 -0.36 -8.15 7.22
C GLU A 98 0.96 -8.33 7.98
N ASP A 99 2.12 -8.09 7.34
CA ASP A 99 3.43 -8.18 7.98
C ASP A 99 3.48 -7.31 9.24
N ILE A 100 3.07 -6.03 9.13
CA ILE A 100 2.99 -5.10 10.25
C ILE A 100 2.08 -5.68 11.35
N ALA A 101 0.90 -6.16 10.99
CA ALA A 101 -0.07 -6.71 11.95
C ALA A 101 0.47 -7.96 12.67
N VAL A 102 1.22 -8.81 11.97
CA VAL A 102 1.91 -9.96 12.58
C VAL A 102 2.98 -9.46 13.55
N ILE A 103 3.85 -8.54 13.13
CA ILE A 103 4.98 -8.05 13.92
C ILE A 103 4.51 -7.42 15.24
N VAL A 104 3.47 -6.58 15.21
CA VAL A 104 2.94 -5.92 16.44
C VAL A 104 2.31 -6.91 17.42
N THR A 105 1.96 -8.13 16.98
CA THR A 105 1.39 -9.19 17.84
C THR A 105 2.42 -10.19 18.36
N LEU A 106 3.68 -10.11 17.94
CA LEU A 106 4.73 -11.05 18.40
C LEU A 106 5.00 -10.96 19.91
N LYS A 107 4.70 -9.81 20.50
CA LYS A 107 4.86 -9.50 21.93
C LYS A 107 3.96 -8.31 22.27
N GLU A 108 3.62 -8.14 23.53
CA GLU A 108 3.14 -6.84 24.04
C GLU A 108 4.16 -5.73 23.73
N LEU A 109 3.91 -5.01 22.64
CA LEU A 109 4.79 -3.97 22.15
C LEU A 109 4.56 -2.71 23.00
N LYS A 110 5.60 -2.34 23.75
CA LYS A 110 5.61 -1.19 24.68
C LYS A 110 6.37 -0.03 24.05
N HIS A 111 6.38 1.12 24.74
CA HIS A 111 7.14 2.32 24.35
C HIS A 111 6.64 3.04 23.09
N PHE A 112 5.35 2.91 22.75
CA PHE A 112 4.74 3.71 21.68
C PHE A 112 4.94 5.22 21.92
N GLU A 113 4.70 5.66 23.16
CA GLU A 113 4.80 7.05 23.61
C GLU A 113 6.24 7.62 23.48
N ASP A 114 7.25 6.76 23.56
CA ASP A 114 8.65 7.16 23.44
C ASP A 114 9.05 7.50 21.99
N LEU A 115 8.31 7.00 21.01
CA LEU A 115 8.50 7.26 19.59
C LEU A 115 7.57 8.37 19.09
N GLU A 116 7.61 9.54 19.74
CA GLU A 116 6.92 10.75 19.27
C GLU A 116 7.17 10.97 17.77
N GLY A 117 6.10 11.24 17.02
CA GLY A 117 6.14 11.34 15.55
C GLY A 117 5.79 10.03 14.83
N PHE A 118 5.83 8.87 15.49
CA PHE A 118 5.45 7.60 14.85
C PHE A 118 4.00 7.61 14.35
N GLU A 119 3.09 8.24 15.11
CA GLU A 119 1.69 8.37 14.68
C GLU A 119 1.53 9.14 13.38
N GLU A 120 2.21 10.29 13.29
CA GLU A 120 2.21 11.09 12.08
C GLU A 120 2.87 10.35 10.91
N PHE A 121 3.96 9.62 11.18
CA PHE A 121 4.68 8.85 10.18
C PHE A 121 3.84 7.74 9.56
N TYR A 122 3.15 6.91 10.35
CA TYR A 122 2.30 5.87 9.76
C TYR A 122 1.10 6.46 9.02
N LYS A 123 0.51 7.56 9.53
CA LYS A 123 -0.62 8.24 8.86
C LYS A 123 -0.22 8.83 7.52
N LYS A 124 0.98 9.42 7.42
CA LYS A 124 1.50 9.93 6.14
C LYS A 124 1.80 8.81 5.15
N ASN A 125 2.29 7.66 5.61
CA ASN A 125 2.48 6.48 4.78
C ASN A 125 1.14 5.95 4.23
N ILE A 126 0.12 5.82 5.09
CA ILE A 126 -1.25 5.46 4.65
C ILE A 126 -1.80 6.50 3.66
N ALA A 127 -1.54 7.78 3.85
CA ALA A 127 -1.95 8.83 2.90
C ALA A 127 -1.25 8.69 1.53
N SER A 128 -0.01 8.22 1.48
CA SER A 128 0.67 7.89 0.22
C SER A 128 -0.03 6.74 -0.50
N PHE A 129 -0.40 5.67 0.22
CA PHE A 129 -1.22 4.59 -0.33
C PHE A 129 -2.55 5.08 -0.87
N ILE A 130 -3.26 5.96 -0.16
CA ILE A 130 -4.53 6.55 -0.62
C ILE A 130 -4.31 7.33 -1.93
N LEU A 131 -3.21 8.06 -2.09
CA LEU A 131 -2.91 8.74 -3.34
C LEU A 131 -2.66 7.75 -4.49
N SER A 132 -1.92 6.66 -4.24
CA SER A 132 -1.75 5.57 -5.20
C SER A 132 -3.07 4.89 -5.59
N HIS A 133 -4.00 4.73 -4.64
CA HIS A 133 -5.34 4.24 -4.89
C HIS A 133 -6.10 5.14 -5.87
N GLU A 134 -6.04 6.46 -5.66
CA GLU A 134 -6.66 7.41 -6.58
C GLU A 134 -6.00 7.40 -7.96
N VAL A 135 -4.67 7.24 -8.06
CA VAL A 135 -3.99 7.08 -9.36
C VAL A 135 -4.56 5.88 -10.14
N ILE A 136 -4.83 4.75 -9.48
CA ILE A 136 -5.44 3.57 -10.12
C ILE A 136 -6.87 3.82 -10.58
N LYS A 137 -7.63 4.67 -9.88
CA LYS A 137 -9.00 5.04 -10.32
C LYS A 137 -9.00 5.84 -11.63
N GLU A 138 -7.97 6.65 -11.86
CA GLU A 138 -7.87 7.46 -13.08
C GLU A 138 -7.56 6.64 -14.35
N PHE A 139 -7.29 5.33 -14.23
CA PHE A 139 -6.91 4.48 -15.37
C PHE A 139 -7.97 4.38 -16.47
N ASP A 140 -9.26 4.38 -16.12
CA ASP A 140 -10.32 4.34 -17.14
C ASP A 140 -10.37 5.65 -17.92
N VAL A 141 -10.23 6.77 -17.21
CA VAL A 141 -10.19 8.11 -17.82
C VAL A 141 -8.99 8.25 -18.75
N LEU A 142 -7.83 7.69 -18.36
CA LEU A 142 -6.66 7.63 -19.22
C LEU A 142 -6.91 6.83 -20.50
N ILE A 143 -7.69 5.75 -20.48
CA ILE A 143 -8.03 5.03 -21.71
C ILE A 143 -8.91 5.90 -22.60
N GLU A 144 -9.94 6.53 -22.04
CA GLU A 144 -10.86 7.39 -22.79
C GLU A 144 -10.14 8.55 -23.48
N SER A 145 -9.10 9.10 -22.82
CA SER A 145 -8.24 10.13 -23.39
C SER A 145 -7.06 9.60 -24.23
N SER A 146 -7.01 8.29 -24.50
CA SER A 146 -5.91 7.62 -25.20
C SER A 146 -4.53 7.92 -24.60
N PHE A 147 -4.46 8.00 -23.27
CA PHE A 147 -3.28 8.32 -22.44
C PHE A 147 -2.68 9.70 -22.70
N GLY A 148 -3.46 10.61 -23.32
CA GLY A 148 -3.07 11.98 -23.62
C GLY A 148 -3.92 13.04 -22.92
N GLY A 149 -3.65 14.30 -23.25
CA GLY A 149 -4.46 15.43 -22.83
C GLY A 149 -4.32 15.81 -21.36
N ILE A 150 -5.32 16.54 -20.85
CA ILE A 150 -5.35 17.09 -19.48
C ILE A 150 -5.32 15.95 -18.44
N GLU A 151 -5.88 14.80 -18.80
CA GLU A 151 -6.07 13.65 -17.91
C GLU A 151 -4.73 12.95 -17.64
N ALA A 152 -3.90 12.83 -18.68
CA ALA A 152 -2.52 12.38 -18.53
C ALA A 152 -1.68 13.36 -17.70
N HIS A 153 -1.89 14.67 -17.83
CA HIS A 153 -1.18 15.66 -17.01
C HIS A 153 -1.58 15.58 -15.53
N LYS A 154 -2.88 15.39 -15.25
CA LYS A 154 -3.38 15.16 -13.90
C LYS A 154 -2.70 13.95 -13.25
N VAL A 155 -2.67 12.81 -13.94
CA VAL A 155 -2.03 11.59 -13.41
C VAL A 155 -0.51 11.79 -13.25
N LYS A 156 0.17 12.43 -14.19
CA LYS A 156 1.60 12.76 -14.06
C LYS A 156 1.88 13.59 -12.80
N LYS A 157 1.05 14.59 -12.54
CA LYS A 157 1.15 15.40 -11.32
C LYS A 157 0.94 14.57 -10.05
N MET A 158 -0.06 13.68 -10.02
CA MET A 158 -0.26 12.79 -8.88
C MET A 158 0.95 11.88 -8.63
N ILE A 159 1.62 11.41 -9.70
CA ILE A 159 2.85 10.62 -9.59
C ILE A 159 4.03 11.46 -9.07
N GLU A 160 4.14 12.73 -9.48
CA GLU A 160 5.13 13.66 -8.90
C GLU A 160 4.88 13.89 -7.40
N ASP A 161 3.61 14.03 -7.01
CA ASP A 161 3.23 14.16 -5.60
C ASP A 161 3.59 12.90 -4.79
N LEU A 162 3.46 11.70 -5.38
CA LEU A 162 3.90 10.44 -4.75
C LEU A 162 5.42 10.42 -4.52
N ALA A 163 6.21 10.80 -5.53
CA ALA A 163 7.67 10.85 -5.42
C ALA A 163 8.15 11.86 -4.38
N PHE A 164 7.51 13.03 -4.34
CA PHE A 164 7.81 14.03 -3.31
C PHE A 164 7.48 13.51 -1.89
N LYS A 165 6.31 12.88 -1.72
CA LYS A 165 5.89 12.31 -0.43
C LYS A 165 6.80 11.19 0.06
N GLU A 166 7.23 10.30 -0.85
CA GLU A 166 8.16 9.22 -0.51
C GLU A 166 9.47 9.80 0.03
N HIS A 167 10.03 10.80 -0.63
CA HIS A 167 11.27 11.43 -0.17
C HIS A 167 11.13 12.09 1.21
N GLU A 168 10.02 12.80 1.45
CA GLU A 168 9.72 13.37 2.77
C GLU A 168 9.58 12.29 3.85
N LEU A 169 8.91 11.18 3.51
CA LEU A 169 8.67 10.07 4.43
C LEU A 169 9.95 9.29 4.73
N ASP A 170 10.86 9.14 3.78
CA ASP A 170 12.18 8.53 3.98
C ASP A 170 13.01 9.32 4.99
N ILE A 171 13.04 10.65 4.86
CA ILE A 171 13.71 11.54 5.82
C ILE A 171 13.06 11.42 7.21
N PHE A 172 11.73 11.36 7.26
CA PHE A 172 11.00 11.20 8.52
C PHE A 172 11.33 9.85 9.17
N GLY A 173 11.23 8.74 8.42
CA GLY A 173 11.56 7.40 8.89
C GLY A 173 13.00 7.31 9.42
N TYR A 174 13.95 7.94 8.73
CA TYR A 174 15.34 8.03 9.18
C TYR A 174 15.48 8.77 10.52
N ASN A 175 14.75 9.88 10.71
CA ASN A 175 14.78 10.63 11.97
C ASN A 175 14.13 9.84 13.12
N LEU A 176 13.05 9.10 12.86
CA LEU A 176 12.47 8.18 13.84
C LEU A 176 13.42 7.04 14.20
N LEU A 177 14.14 6.50 13.21
CA LEU A 177 15.14 5.47 13.45
C LEU A 177 16.28 6.01 14.32
N LYS A 178 16.81 7.22 14.02
CA LYS A 178 17.79 7.89 14.89
C LYS A 178 17.28 8.03 16.32
N LYS A 179 16.02 8.44 16.49
CA LYS A 179 15.39 8.57 17.80
C LYS A 179 15.34 7.22 18.52
N LEU A 180 14.88 6.17 17.85
CA LEU A 180 14.86 4.80 18.40
C LEU A 180 16.26 4.38 18.89
N TYR A 181 17.29 4.58 18.07
CA TYR A 181 18.68 4.24 18.42
C TYR A 181 19.22 5.08 19.59
N SER A 182 18.84 6.35 19.71
CA SER A 182 19.22 7.19 20.87
C SER A 182 18.60 6.70 22.18
N LEU A 183 17.52 5.93 22.10
CA LEU A 183 16.81 5.36 23.23
C LEU A 183 17.13 3.88 23.44
N ALA A 184 18.12 3.31 22.76
CA ALA A 184 18.38 1.86 22.75
C ALA A 184 18.47 1.25 24.17
N ASP A 185 19.13 1.93 25.11
CA ASP A 185 19.29 1.48 26.50
C ASP A 185 17.97 1.40 27.29
N LYS A 186 16.92 2.10 26.84
CA LYS A 186 15.58 2.07 27.44
C LYS A 186 14.77 0.86 27.00
N PHE A 187 15.16 0.20 25.90
CA PHE A 187 14.39 -0.87 25.29
C PHE A 187 15.07 -2.23 25.53
N SER A 188 14.28 -3.27 25.82
CA SER A 188 14.82 -4.62 25.67
C SER A 188 15.17 -4.89 24.20
N TYR A 189 16.21 -5.68 23.94
CA TYR A 189 16.65 -6.01 22.57
C TYR A 189 15.49 -6.46 21.67
N SER A 190 14.60 -7.32 22.17
CA SER A 190 13.42 -7.77 21.42
C SER A 190 12.48 -6.63 21.05
N THR A 191 12.18 -5.74 21.99
CA THR A 191 11.30 -4.58 21.74
C THR A 191 11.93 -3.58 20.78
N PHE A 192 13.24 -3.31 20.93
CA PHE A 192 13.98 -2.45 20.01
C PHE A 192 13.95 -2.99 18.57
N ASN A 193 14.23 -4.28 18.41
CA ASN A 193 14.23 -4.93 17.11
C ASN A 193 12.85 -4.88 16.44
N LEU A 194 11.77 -5.15 17.19
CA LEU A 194 10.40 -5.06 16.67
C LEU A 194 10.08 -3.64 16.17
N TRP A 195 10.42 -2.59 16.93
CA TRP A 195 10.21 -1.22 16.49
C TRP A 195 11.02 -0.85 15.25
N SER A 196 12.28 -1.28 15.17
CA SER A 196 13.12 -1.06 13.98
C SER A 196 12.48 -1.69 12.73
N ILE A 197 11.97 -2.91 12.84
CA ILE A 197 11.27 -3.60 11.75
C ILE A 197 9.96 -2.86 11.41
N ILE A 198 9.15 -2.47 12.40
CA ILE A 198 7.88 -1.75 12.16
C ILE A 198 8.12 -0.45 11.40
N LEU A 199 9.14 0.33 11.79
CA LEU A 199 9.49 1.58 11.09
C LEU A 199 9.83 1.32 9.62
N LYS A 200 10.58 0.25 9.34
CA LYS A 200 10.91 -0.18 7.99
C LYS A 200 9.65 -0.58 7.20
N GLU A 201 8.85 -1.51 7.74
CA GLU A 201 7.67 -2.03 7.04
C GLU A 201 6.60 -0.95 6.80
N VAL A 202 6.43 0.01 7.71
CA VAL A 202 5.57 1.18 7.49
C VAL A 202 6.11 2.07 6.36
N GLY A 203 7.42 2.31 6.30
CA GLY A 203 8.05 3.09 5.23
C GLY A 203 7.97 2.44 3.85
N GLU A 204 7.93 1.10 3.79
CA GLU A 204 7.73 0.39 2.52
C GLU A 204 6.39 0.74 1.83
N ILE A 205 5.38 1.23 2.58
CA ILE A 205 4.12 1.67 1.99
C ILE A 205 4.33 2.84 1.04
N SER A 206 5.08 3.89 1.43
CA SER A 206 5.38 4.99 0.51
C SER A 206 6.30 4.58 -0.63
N ASN A 207 7.25 3.68 -0.38
CA ASN A 207 8.13 3.12 -1.41
C ASN A 207 7.35 2.36 -2.49
N ILE A 208 6.40 1.50 -2.10
CA ILE A 208 5.51 0.79 -3.03
C ILE A 208 4.64 1.80 -3.81
N SER A 209 4.17 2.85 -3.13
CA SER A 209 3.38 3.92 -3.75
C SER A 209 4.15 4.64 -4.86
N GLU A 210 5.41 4.99 -4.61
CA GLU A 210 6.31 5.59 -5.60
C GLU A 210 6.59 4.63 -6.77
N LYS A 211 6.94 3.38 -6.49
CA LYS A 211 7.18 2.34 -7.51
C LYS A 211 5.97 2.13 -8.42
N LEU A 212 4.77 2.10 -7.83
CA LEU A 212 3.53 2.01 -8.58
C LEU A 212 3.34 3.25 -9.47
N GLY A 213 3.53 4.45 -8.93
CA GLY A 213 3.48 5.69 -9.70
C GLY A 213 4.48 5.71 -10.87
N ASN A 214 5.73 5.31 -10.62
CA ASN A 214 6.78 5.23 -11.63
C ASN A 214 6.45 4.22 -12.73
N LYS A 215 5.87 3.05 -12.38
CA LYS A 215 5.43 2.08 -13.38
C LYS A 215 4.35 2.65 -14.30
N ILE A 216 3.44 3.44 -13.74
CA ILE A 216 2.37 4.10 -14.48
C ILE A 216 2.93 5.22 -15.36
N ARG A 217 3.90 6.00 -14.87
CA ARG A 217 4.61 7.02 -15.65
C ARG A 217 5.24 6.41 -16.90
N MET A 218 5.92 5.27 -16.78
CA MET A 218 6.54 4.59 -17.92
C MET A 218 5.50 4.20 -18.99
N ILE A 219 4.31 3.78 -18.58
CA ILE A 219 3.21 3.50 -19.51
C ILE A 219 2.78 4.76 -20.26
N LEU A 220 2.69 5.90 -19.56
CA LEU A 220 2.33 7.20 -20.15
C LEU A 220 3.41 7.80 -21.07
N GLU A 221 4.65 7.34 -20.98
CA GLU A 221 5.75 7.79 -21.85
C GLU A 221 5.89 6.94 -23.12
N LEU A 222 5.45 5.68 -23.06
CA LEU A 222 5.47 4.74 -24.19
C LEU A 222 4.22 4.85 -25.09
N LYS A 223 3.27 5.71 -24.73
CA LYS A 223 1.98 5.91 -25.40
C LYS A 223 1.88 7.33 -25.93
#